data_AF-A0A538LDW3-F1
#
_entry.id   AF-A0A538LDW3-F1
#
_cell.length_a   1.000
_cell.length_b   1.000
_cell.length_c   1.000
_cell.angle_alpha   90.00
_cell.angle_beta   90.00
_cell.angle_gamma   90.00
#
_symmetry.space_group_name_H-M   'P 1'
#
loop_
_entity.id
_entity.type
_entity.pdbx_description
1 polymer ?
#
loop_
_entity_poly.entity_id
_entity_poly.type
_entity_poly.pdbx_seq_one_letter_code
_entity_poly.pdbx_strand_id
1 'polypeptide(L)'
;MREERVVDTGLEYVPGDRVLVRVVSRERRVRVTDDARAAEKAGRTKVPEEIARAVEEEFVVNVSRRGEIFLPGERFVGRIASASLALFQDLLELD
;
A
#
# COMPACT_ATOMS: atom_id res chain seq x y z
N MET A 1 17.92 17.14 1.25
CA MET A 1 17.44 16.84 -0.12
C MET A 1 16.33 15.79 -0.01
N ARG A 2 15.23 15.97 -0.76
CA ARG A 2 14.12 15.00 -0.85
C ARG A 2 14.13 14.42 -2.26
N GLU A 3 14.15 13.10 -2.37
CA GLU A 3 14.06 12.37 -3.63
C GLU A 3 12.82 11.48 -3.60
N GLU A 4 12.09 11.42 -4.70
CA GLU A 4 10.87 10.64 -4.85
C GLU A 4 10.89 9.89 -6.16
N ARG A 5 10.53 8.61 -6.10
CA ARG A 5 10.32 7.79 -7.29
C ARG A 5 9.12 6.89 -7.11
N VAL A 6 8.47 6.58 -8.23
CA VAL A 6 7.38 5.61 -8.31
C VAL A 6 7.93 4.33 -8.93
N VAL A 7 7.61 3.20 -8.31
CA VAL A 7 8.02 1.87 -8.77
C VAL A 7 6.79 1.14 -9.28
N ASP A 8 6.85 0.72 -10.54
CA ASP A 8 5.93 -0.26 -11.09
C ASP A 8 6.31 -1.64 -10.57
N THR A 9 5.35 -2.32 -9.96
CA THR A 9 5.57 -3.59 -9.25
C THR A 9 5.25 -4.80 -10.11
N GLY A 10 4.66 -4.59 -11.29
CA GLY A 10 4.13 -5.65 -12.15
C GLY A 10 2.83 -6.29 -11.65
N LEU A 11 2.32 -5.89 -10.48
CA LEU A 11 1.00 -6.28 -9.99
C LEU A 11 -0.07 -5.31 -10.51
N GLU A 12 -1.30 -5.79 -10.60
CA GLU A 12 -2.46 -5.02 -11.03
C GLU A 12 -3.62 -5.25 -10.06
N TYR A 13 -4.34 -4.18 -9.69
CA TYR A 13 -5.58 -4.27 -8.92
C TYR A 13 -6.68 -4.93 -9.74
N VAL A 14 -6.80 -4.48 -10.99
CA VAL A 14 -7.66 -5.04 -12.06
C VAL A 14 -6.90 -4.91 -13.38
N PRO A 15 -7.26 -5.65 -14.45
CA PRO A 15 -6.54 -5.60 -15.71
C PRO A 15 -6.30 -4.17 -16.23
N GLY A 16 -5.03 -3.81 -16.40
CA GLY A 16 -4.60 -2.48 -16.87
C GLY A 16 -4.47 -1.41 -15.78
N ASP A 17 -4.77 -1.74 -14.52
CA ASP A 17 -4.66 -0.82 -13.38
C ASP A 17 -3.59 -1.27 -12.39
N ARG A 18 -2.40 -0.69 -12.53
CA ARG A 18 -1.18 -1.16 -11.85
C ARG A 18 -1.10 -0.76 -10.39
N VAL A 19 -0.49 -1.65 -9.60
CA VAL A 19 -0.04 -1.37 -8.23
C VAL A 19 1.28 -0.62 -8.30
N LEU A 20 1.22 0.68 -8.06
CA LEU A 20 2.37 1.57 -8.01
C LEU A 20 2.76 1.86 -6.57
N VAL A 21 4.05 1.77 -6.26
CA VAL A 21 4.58 2.03 -4.91
C VAL A 21 5.50 3.24 -4.95
N ARG A 22 5.31 4.17 -4.02
CA ARG A 22 6.13 5.38 -3.89
C ARG A 22 7.27 5.13 -2.91
N VAL A 23 8.48 5.47 -3.33
CA VAL A 23 9.68 5.50 -2.47
C VAL A 23 10.06 6.96 -2.26
N VAL A 24 10.05 7.40 -1.00
CA VAL A 24 10.39 8.76 -0.58
C VAL A 24 11.65 8.73 0.28
N SER A 25 12.72 9.32 -0.20
CA SER A 25 14.00 9.45 0.50
C SER A 25 14.18 10.87 1.02
N ARG A 26 14.46 11.00 2.31
CA ARG A 26 14.76 12.27 3.00
C ARG A 26 16.00 12.10 3.87
N GLU A 27 17.09 12.74 3.48
CA GLU A 27 18.39 12.64 4.16
C GLU A 27 18.83 11.19 4.35
N ARG A 28 18.68 10.62 5.56
CA ARG A 28 19.04 9.23 5.90
C ARG A 28 17.82 8.31 6.09
N ARG A 29 16.60 8.77 5.76
CA ARG A 29 15.35 8.02 5.96
C ARG A 29 14.70 7.73 4.63
N VAL A 30 14.29 6.47 4.43
CA VAL A 30 13.51 6.04 3.27
C VAL A 30 12.16 5.55 3.75
N ARG A 31 11.07 6.03 3.16
CA ARG A 31 9.71 5.54 3.35
C ARG A 31 9.23 4.93 2.04
N VAL A 32 8.61 3.76 2.14
CA VAL A 32 7.91 3.09 1.04
C VAL A 32 6.43 3.10 1.38
N THR A 33 5.58 3.47 0.43
CA THR A 33 4.13 3.55 0.64
C THR A 33 3.34 3.31 -0.63
N ASP A 34 2.11 2.82 -0.49
CA ASP A 34 1.13 2.73 -1.59
C ASP A 34 0.25 3.99 -1.72
N ASP A 35 0.45 5.01 -0.87
CA ASP A 35 -0.36 6.23 -0.81
C ASP A 35 -1.87 6.01 -0.64
N ALA A 36 -2.28 4.92 0.03
CA ALA A 36 -3.68 4.52 0.19
C ALA A 36 -4.41 4.19 -1.12
N ARG A 37 -3.67 3.88 -2.20
CA ARG A 37 -4.25 3.61 -3.52
C ARG A 37 -5.23 2.44 -3.52
N ALA A 38 -4.98 1.40 -2.73
CA ALA A 38 -5.91 0.28 -2.57
C ALA A 38 -7.29 0.75 -2.09
N ALA A 39 -7.32 1.53 -1.02
CA ALA A 39 -8.57 2.06 -0.46
C ALA A 39 -9.26 3.04 -1.43
N GLU A 40 -8.51 3.94 -2.07
CA GLU A 40 -9.06 4.86 -3.08
C GLU A 40 -9.75 4.10 -4.23
N LYS A 41 -9.11 3.03 -4.74
CA LYS A 41 -9.63 2.22 -5.84
C LYS A 41 -10.84 1.39 -5.45
N ALA A 42 -10.90 0.92 -4.20
CA ALA A 42 -12.08 0.28 -3.63
C ALA A 42 -13.20 1.29 -3.25
N GLY A 43 -13.04 2.58 -3.56
CA GLY A 43 -14.03 3.61 -3.25
C GLY A 43 -14.16 3.91 -1.75
N ARG A 44 -13.13 3.62 -0.96
CA ARG A 44 -13.13 3.76 0.50
C ARG A 44 -12.33 4.99 0.94
N THR A 45 -12.90 5.75 1.87
CA THR A 45 -12.20 6.86 2.56
C THR A 45 -11.59 6.44 3.89
N LYS A 46 -12.03 5.29 4.42
CA LYS A 46 -11.54 4.62 5.63
C LYS A 46 -11.62 3.12 5.42
N VAL A 47 -10.68 2.40 6.02
CA VAL A 47 -10.65 0.94 6.02
C VAL A 47 -11.18 0.43 7.37
N PRO A 48 -12.02 -0.61 7.42
CA PRO A 48 -12.40 -1.27 8.67
C PRO A 48 -11.19 -1.74 9.45
N GLU A 49 -11.21 -1.57 10.77
CA GLU A 49 -10.08 -1.88 11.64
C GLU A 49 -9.67 -3.36 11.56
N GLU A 50 -10.66 -4.26 11.42
CA GLU A 50 -10.42 -5.70 11.28
C GLU A 50 -9.64 -6.07 10.01
N ILE A 51 -9.98 -5.46 8.86
CA ILE A 51 -9.26 -5.68 7.59
C ILE A 51 -7.87 -5.06 7.66
N ALA A 52 -7.76 -3.83 8.15
CA ALA A 52 -6.46 -3.18 8.31
C ALA A 52 -5.53 -4.04 9.17
N ARG A 53 -6.03 -4.55 10.30
CA ARG A 53 -5.29 -5.43 11.19
C ARG A 53 -4.92 -6.76 10.56
N ALA A 54 -5.82 -7.38 9.81
CA ALA A 54 -5.53 -8.63 9.08
C ALA A 54 -4.35 -8.44 8.10
N VAL A 55 -4.37 -7.36 7.31
CA VAL A 55 -3.29 -7.02 6.37
C VAL A 55 -1.99 -6.67 7.11
N GLU A 56 -2.04 -5.95 8.23
CA GLU A 56 -0.87 -5.66 9.06
C GLU A 56 -0.20 -6.95 9.57
N GLU A 57 -0.99 -7.88 10.09
CA GLU A 57 -0.50 -9.15 10.65
C GLU A 57 0.03 -10.09 9.57
N GLU A 58 -0.65 -10.22 8.43
CA GLU A 58 -0.24 -11.11 7.35
C GLU A 58 1.05 -10.64 6.66
N PHE A 59 1.12 -9.35 6.30
CA PHE A 59 2.23 -8.84 5.52
C PHE A 59 3.34 -8.21 6.36
N VAL A 60 3.12 -7.99 7.66
CA VAL A 60 4.04 -7.29 8.57
C VAL A 60 4.35 -5.89 8.03
N VAL A 61 3.29 -5.10 7.86
CA VAL A 61 3.28 -3.71 7.36
C VAL A 61 2.55 -2.80 8.36
N ASN A 62 2.65 -1.48 8.19
CA ASN A 62 1.73 -0.56 8.87
C ASN A 62 0.61 -0.18 7.93
N VAL A 63 -0.62 -0.11 8.43
CA VAL A 63 -1.80 0.36 7.68
C VAL A 63 -2.46 1.50 8.46
N SER A 64 -2.59 2.67 7.83
CA SER A 64 -3.31 3.77 8.44
C SER A 64 -4.82 3.57 8.36
N ARG A 65 -5.60 4.30 9.17
CA ARG A 65 -7.08 4.31 9.10
C ARG A 65 -7.63 4.69 7.72
N ARG A 66 -6.84 5.36 6.87
CA ARG A 66 -7.21 5.73 5.50
C ARG A 66 -6.83 4.65 4.47
N GLY A 67 -6.22 3.55 4.90
CA GLY A 67 -5.73 2.48 4.03
C GLY A 67 -4.33 2.72 3.47
N GLU A 68 -3.61 3.76 3.94
CA GLU A 68 -2.21 3.95 3.54
C GLU A 68 -1.34 2.86 4.15
N ILE A 69 -0.69 2.06 3.30
CA ILE A 69 0.27 1.04 3.69
C ILE A 69 1.68 1.63 3.59
N PHE A 70 2.50 1.47 4.64
CA PHE A 70 3.86 2.02 4.62
C PHE A 70 4.86 1.28 5.52
N LEU A 71 6.13 1.30 5.11
CA LEU A 71 7.27 0.80 5.89
C LEU A 71 8.53 1.65 5.65
N PRO A 72 9.47 1.70 6.62
CA PRO A 72 10.77 2.31 6.41
C PRO A 72 11.73 1.38 5.66
N GLY A 73 12.25 1.83 4.51
CA GLY A 73 13.29 1.13 3.75
C GLY A 73 12.83 0.54 2.43
N GLU A 74 13.60 0.79 1.38
CA GLU A 74 13.30 0.44 -0.01
C GLU A 74 13.11 -1.05 -0.28
N ARG A 75 13.74 -1.91 0.54
CA ARG A 75 13.61 -3.37 0.46
C ARG A 75 12.16 -3.88 0.62
N PHE A 76 11.23 -3.04 1.07
CA PHE A 76 9.83 -3.41 1.30
C PHE A 76 8.89 -3.11 0.13
N VAL A 77 9.39 -2.63 -1.02
CA VAL A 77 8.54 -2.33 -2.20
C VAL A 77 7.62 -3.50 -2.57
N GLY A 78 8.16 -4.71 -2.74
CA GLY A 78 7.35 -5.87 -3.11
C GLY A 78 6.30 -6.24 -2.05
N ARG A 79 6.67 -6.14 -0.76
CA ARG A 79 5.75 -6.41 0.35
C ARG A 79 4.60 -5.39 0.41
N ILE A 80 4.91 -4.10 0.25
CA ILE A 80 3.90 -3.04 0.20
C ILE A 80 2.98 -3.25 -1.01
N ALA A 81 3.52 -3.67 -2.15
CA ALA A 81 2.73 -3.99 -3.34
C ALA A 81 1.74 -5.13 -3.09
N SER A 82 2.21 -6.25 -2.53
CA SER A 82 1.35 -7.40 -2.21
C SER A 82 0.29 -7.05 -1.17
N ALA A 83 0.66 -6.34 -0.10
CA ALA A 83 -0.28 -5.90 0.93
C ALA A 83 -1.35 -4.94 0.37
N SER A 84 -0.96 -4.06 -0.56
CA SER A 84 -1.87 -3.11 -1.21
C SER A 84 -2.88 -3.84 -2.10
N LEU A 85 -2.43 -4.83 -2.86
CA LEU A 85 -3.32 -5.69 -3.65
C LEU A 85 -4.28 -6.48 -2.77
N ALA A 86 -3.79 -7.10 -1.69
CA ALA A 86 -4.63 -7.86 -0.75
C ALA A 86 -5.68 -6.97 -0.09
N LEU A 87 -5.28 -5.79 0.41
CA LEU A 87 -6.20 -4.81 0.98
C LEU A 87 -7.30 -4.41 -0.02
N PHE A 88 -6.96 -4.21 -1.29
CA PHE A 88 -7.95 -3.91 -2.32
C PHE A 88 -8.97 -5.05 -2.50
N GLN A 89 -8.49 -6.30 -2.53
CA GLN A 89 -9.35 -7.48 -2.67
C GLN A 89 -10.30 -7.63 -1.47
N ASP A 90 -9.78 -7.57 -0.24
CA ASP A 90 -10.56 -7.66 0.99
C ASP A 90 -11.65 -6.57 1.05
N LEU A 91 -11.34 -5.36 0.59
CA LEU A 91 -12.30 -4.25 0.58
C LEU A 91 -13.42 -4.42 -0.44
N LEU A 92 -13.19 -5.14 -1.55
CA LEU A 92 -14.22 -5.47 -2.54
C LEU A 92 -15.17 -6.56 -2.05
N GLU A 93 -14.73 -7.44 -1.14
CA GLU A 93 -15.58 -8.50 -0.58
C GLU A 93 -16.58 -7.98 0.47
N LEU A 94 -16.47 -6.72 0.89
CA LEU A 94 -17.39 -6.06 1.81
C LEU A 94 -18.69 -5.54 1.17
N ASP A 95 -18.74 -5.44 -0.16
CA ASP A 95 -19.90 -4.96 -0.92
C ASP A 95 -20.72 -6.13 -1.50
#